data_AF-A0A4R0IN38-F1
#
_entry.id   AF-A0A4R0IN38-F1
#
_cell.length_a   1.000
_cell.length_b   1.000
_cell.length_c   1.000
_cell.angle_alpha   90.00
_cell.angle_beta   90.00
_cell.angle_gamma   90.00
#
_symmetry.space_group_name_H-M   'P 1'
#
loop_
_entity.id
_entity.type
_entity.pdbx_description
1 polymer ?
#
loop_
_entity_poly.entity_id
_entity_poly.type
_entity_poly.pdbx_seq_one_letter_code
_entity_poly.pdbx_strand_id
1 'polypeptide(L)'
;MELTQRLEKISVGYGERLGFDRDPDWFLLKLQEEVGELTQAYLQHTGRARAKGATPDDIRGTFHQEFADVLCQLLLFAHQHDVDLSQEIERKWLVYEA
;
A
#
# COMPACT_ATOMS: atom_id res chain seq x y z
N MET A 1 -10.52 8.96 -7.25
CA MET A 1 -10.69 9.64 -5.93
C MET A 1 -9.67 10.76 -5.78
N GLU A 2 -9.95 11.82 -5.01
CA GLU A 2 -9.00 12.92 -4.76
C GLU A 2 -7.67 12.41 -4.16
N LEU A 3 -7.75 11.46 -3.22
CA LEU A 3 -6.57 10.84 -2.61
C LEU A 3 -5.64 10.19 -3.64
N THR A 4 -6.18 9.40 -4.57
CA THR A 4 -5.41 8.73 -5.64
C THR A 4 -4.61 9.73 -6.47
N GLN A 5 -5.19 10.88 -6.83
CA GLN A 5 -4.51 11.91 -7.61
C GLN A 5 -3.35 12.56 -6.84
N ARG A 6 -3.49 12.71 -5.51
CA ARG A 6 -2.42 13.23 -4.65
C ARG A 6 -1.29 12.22 -4.52
N LEU A 7 -1.63 10.94 -4.36
CA LEU A 7 -0.65 9.84 -4.29
C LEU A 7 0.10 9.69 -5.61
N GLU A 8 -0.57 9.81 -6.75
CA GLU A 8 0.07 9.68 -8.06
C GLU A 8 1.16 10.74 -8.27
N LYS A 9 0.92 11.98 -7.85
CA LYS A 9 1.96 13.04 -7.88
C LYS A 9 3.19 12.69 -7.06
N ILE A 10 2.99 12.06 -5.89
CA ILE A 10 4.10 11.62 -5.02
C ILE A 10 4.84 10.46 -5.69
N SER A 11 4.10 9.49 -6.24
CA SER A 11 4.64 8.31 -6.91
C SER A 11 5.45 8.68 -8.16
N VAL A 12 4.96 9.60 -9.01
CA VAL A 12 5.72 10.17 -10.15
C VAL A 12 7.06 10.73 -9.66
N GLY A 13 7.04 11.61 -8.66
CA GLY A 13 8.25 12.22 -8.13
C GLY A 13 9.23 11.23 -7.50
N TYR A 14 8.74 10.08 -7.02
CA TYR A 14 9.58 8.98 -6.53
C TYR A 14 10.34 8.29 -7.68
N GLY A 15 9.65 7.96 -8.77
CA GLY A 15 10.27 7.39 -9.98
C GLY A 15 11.30 8.33 -10.61
N GLU A 16 10.95 9.62 -10.74
CA GLU A 16 11.87 10.65 -11.26
C GLU A 16 13.12 10.80 -10.40
N ARG A 17 12.97 10.79 -9.07
CA ARG A 17 14.10 10.96 -8.14
C ARG A 17 15.05 9.76 -8.18
N LEU A 18 14.52 8.54 -8.33
CA LEU A 18 15.31 7.31 -8.30
C LEU A 18 15.72 6.81 -9.68
N GLY A 19 15.22 7.43 -10.75
CA GLY A 19 15.65 7.17 -12.13
C GLY A 19 15.16 5.83 -12.68
N PHE A 20 13.92 5.44 -12.37
CA PHE A 20 13.31 4.22 -12.91
C PHE A 20 11.89 4.48 -13.42
N ASP A 21 11.45 3.65 -14.37
CA ASP A 21 10.10 3.71 -14.93
C ASP A 21 9.11 2.95 -14.05
N ARG A 22 7.99 3.60 -13.72
CA ARG A 22 6.86 2.97 -13.03
C ARG A 22 5.99 2.22 -14.04
N ASP A 23 6.53 1.19 -14.66
CA ASP A 23 5.78 0.35 -15.59
C ASP A 23 4.68 -0.47 -14.86
N PRO A 24 3.74 -1.10 -15.57
CA PRO A 24 2.68 -1.88 -14.93
C PRO A 24 3.19 -3.01 -14.02
N ASP A 25 4.31 -3.64 -14.37
CA ASP A 25 4.90 -4.72 -13.57
C ASP A 25 5.46 -4.17 -12.25
N TRP A 26 6.06 -2.98 -12.28
CA TRP A 26 6.53 -2.28 -11.09
C TRP A 26 5.41 -2.05 -10.08
N PHE A 27 4.22 -1.61 -10.52
CA PHE A 27 3.11 -1.37 -9.57
C PHE A 27 2.68 -2.65 -8.85
N LEU A 28 2.62 -3.77 -9.58
CA LEU A 28 2.28 -5.08 -9.02
C LEU A 28 3.36 -5.59 -8.06
N LEU A 29 4.64 -5.50 -8.47
CA LEU A 29 5.77 -5.94 -7.64
C LEU A 29 5.90 -5.09 -6.39
N LYS A 30 5.73 -3.77 -6.50
CA LYS A 30 5.74 -2.86 -5.35
C LYS A 30 4.57 -3.14 -4.40
N LEU A 31 3.37 -3.46 -4.91
CA LEU A 31 2.26 -3.91 -4.06
C LEU A 31 2.61 -5.20 -3.29
N GLN A 32 3.29 -6.15 -3.94
CA GLN A 32 3.74 -7.38 -3.30
C GLN A 32 4.84 -7.13 -2.27
N GLU A 33 5.70 -6.13 -2.49
CA GLU A 33 6.67 -5.64 -1.51
C GLU A 33 5.96 -5.08 -0.27
N GLU A 34 5.01 -4.14 -0.42
CA GLU A 34 4.27 -3.54 0.71
C GLU A 34 3.51 -4.60 1.54
N VAL A 35 2.91 -5.60 0.87
CA VAL A 35 2.25 -6.71 1.58
C VAL A 35 3.27 -7.56 2.36
N GLY A 36 4.49 -7.70 1.83
CA GLY A 36 5.60 -8.35 2.53
C GLY A 36 6.04 -7.56 3.77
N GLU A 37 6.16 -6.24 3.66
CA GLU A 37 6.52 -5.34 4.76
C GLU A 37 5.43 -5.34 5.84
N LEU A 38 4.14 -5.25 5.46
CA LEU A 38 3.01 -5.42 6.37
C LEU A 38 3.04 -6.78 7.09
N THR A 39 3.34 -7.86 6.37
CA THR A 39 3.45 -9.21 6.95
C THR A 39 4.57 -9.26 7.99
N GLN A 40 5.73 -8.69 7.68
CA GLN A 40 6.85 -8.61 8.62
C GLN A 40 6.49 -7.77 9.86
N ALA A 41 5.89 -6.60 9.67
CA ALA A 41 5.48 -5.72 10.77
C ALA A 41 4.42 -6.38 11.66
N TYR A 42 3.46 -7.10 11.07
CA TYR A 42 2.48 -7.89 11.81
C TYR A 42 3.14 -9.00 12.65
N LEU A 43 4.12 -9.72 12.12
CA LEU A 43 4.87 -10.74 12.87
C LEU A 43 5.66 -10.12 14.02
N GLN A 44 6.27 -8.95 13.84
CA GLN A 44 6.95 -8.23 14.93
C GLN A 44 5.94 -7.77 15.99
N HIS A 45 4.85 -7.14 15.57
CA HIS A 45 3.79 -6.62 16.46
C HIS A 45 3.17 -7.72 17.34
N THR A 46 3.11 -8.94 16.82
CA THR A 46 2.56 -10.11 17.53
C THR A 46 3.62 -10.99 18.21
N GLY A 47 4.87 -10.53 18.30
CA GLY A 47 5.94 -11.23 19.01
C GLY A 47 6.49 -12.48 18.31
N ARG A 48 6.20 -12.65 17.02
CA ARG A 48 6.64 -13.79 16.19
C ARG A 48 7.89 -13.51 15.35
N ALA A 49 8.43 -12.29 15.44
CA ALA A 49 9.68 -11.89 14.80
C ALA A 49 10.55 -11.06 15.76
N ARG A 50 11.86 -11.02 15.49
CA ARG A 50 12.81 -10.24 16.31
C ARG A 50 12.52 -8.74 16.18
N ALA A 51 12.49 -8.04 17.31
CA ALA A 51 12.31 -6.58 17.38
C ALA A 51 13.51 -5.78 16.81
N LYS A 52 14.67 -6.42 16.59
CA LYS A 52 15.89 -5.77 16.04
C LYS A 52 16.28 -4.44 16.74
N GLY A 53 15.97 -4.29 18.01
CA GLY A 53 16.25 -3.07 18.80
C GLY A 53 15.12 -2.03 18.80
N ALA A 54 14.03 -2.25 18.05
CA ALA A 54 12.84 -1.40 18.09
C ALA A 54 12.07 -1.57 19.40
N THR A 55 11.49 -0.48 19.89
CA THR A 55 10.58 -0.51 21.04
C THR A 55 9.18 -1.02 20.62
N PRO A 56 8.32 -1.42 21.58
CA PRO A 56 6.94 -1.80 21.25
C PRO A 56 6.15 -0.70 20.54
N ASP A 57 6.40 0.56 20.87
CA ASP A 57 5.75 1.71 20.22
C ASP A 57 6.24 1.91 18.79
N ASP A 58 7.55 1.72 18.54
CA ASP A 58 8.11 1.75 17.18
C ASP A 58 7.47 0.67 16.31
N ILE A 59 7.40 -0.57 16.82
CA ILE A 59 6.82 -1.71 16.10
C ILE A 59 5.35 -1.43 15.77
N ARG A 60 4.59 -0.88 16.73
CA ARG A 60 3.19 -0.51 16.50
C ARG A 60 3.06 0.61 15.47
N GLY A 61 3.96 1.59 15.52
CA GLY A 61 4.03 2.69 14.55
C GLY A 61 4.26 2.18 13.13
N THR A 62 5.29 1.34 12.92
CA THR A 62 5.56 0.70 11.63
C THR A 62 4.34 -0.10 11.17
N PHE A 63 3.78 -0.96 12.01
CA PHE A 63 2.60 -1.75 11.64
C PHE A 63 1.43 -0.92 11.11
N HIS A 64 1.20 0.28 11.66
CA HIS A 64 0.17 1.18 11.13
C HIS A 64 0.55 1.82 9.80
N GLN A 65 1.82 2.18 9.60
CA GLN A 65 2.32 2.75 8.34
C GLN A 65 2.17 1.76 7.19
N GLU A 66 2.48 0.48 7.42
CA GLU A 66 2.39 -0.55 6.38
C GLU A 66 0.95 -0.75 5.84
N PHE A 67 -0.09 -0.50 6.66
CA PHE A 67 -1.47 -0.49 6.13
C PHE A 67 -1.69 0.65 5.14
N ALA A 68 -1.11 1.83 5.43
CA ALA A 68 -1.21 2.96 4.54
C ALA A 68 -0.46 2.68 3.23
N ASP A 69 0.73 2.07 3.30
CA ASP A 69 1.53 1.74 2.11
C ASP A 69 0.82 0.73 1.21
N VAL A 70 0.29 -0.37 1.78
CA VAL A 70 -0.51 -1.35 1.03
C VAL A 70 -1.74 -0.69 0.38
N LEU A 71 -2.49 0.13 1.11
CA LEU A 71 -3.67 0.81 0.57
C LEU A 71 -3.29 1.81 -0.54
N CYS A 72 -2.27 2.63 -0.33
CA CYS A 72 -1.82 3.62 -1.29
C CYS A 72 -1.34 2.95 -2.58
N GLN A 73 -0.54 1.89 -2.45
CA GLN A 73 -0.03 1.16 -3.60
C GLN A 73 -1.14 0.43 -4.36
N LEU A 74 -2.17 -0.10 -3.68
CA LEU A 74 -3.36 -0.65 -4.33
C LEU A 74 -4.14 0.42 -5.11
N LEU A 75 -4.32 1.62 -4.54
CA LEU A 75 -4.99 2.73 -5.21
C LEU A 75 -4.22 3.19 -6.46
N LEU A 76 -2.89 3.24 -6.38
CA LEU A 76 -2.02 3.57 -7.50
C LEU A 76 -2.08 2.50 -8.61
N PHE A 77 -2.03 1.23 -8.22
CA PHE A 77 -2.13 0.12 -9.18
C PHE A 77 -3.49 0.11 -9.90
N ALA A 78 -4.59 0.31 -9.16
CA ALA A 78 -5.91 0.46 -9.76
C ALA A 78 -5.96 1.64 -10.73
N HIS A 79 -5.37 2.79 -10.36
CA HIS A 79 -5.31 3.97 -11.20
C HIS A 79 -4.57 3.72 -12.51
N GLN A 80 -3.43 3.02 -12.47
CA GLN A 80 -2.62 2.70 -13.65
C GLN A 80 -3.35 1.80 -14.66
N HIS A 81 -4.37 1.06 -14.22
CA HIS A 81 -5.19 0.19 -15.05
C HIS A 81 -6.59 0.75 -15.34
N ASP A 82 -6.81 2.04 -15.08
CA ASP A 82 -8.09 2.72 -15.27
C ASP A 82 -9.27 2.04 -14.51
N VAL A 83 -8.97 1.39 -13.38
CA VAL A 83 -9.97 0.72 -12.55
C VAL A 83 -10.62 1.75 -11.61
N ASP A 84 -11.93 1.96 -11.76
CA ASP A 84 -12.73 2.70 -10.79
C ASP A 84 -13.00 1.84 -9.55
N LEU A 85 -12.02 1.80 -8.64
CA LEU A 85 -12.07 0.95 -7.47
C LEU A 85 -13.29 1.26 -6.57
N SER A 86 -13.73 2.51 -6.49
CA SER A 86 -14.92 2.88 -5.70
C SER A 86 -16.18 2.25 -6.29
N GLN A 87 -16.38 2.38 -7.60
CA GLN A 87 -17.50 1.74 -8.30
C GLN A 87 -17.45 0.21 -8.20
N GLU A 88 -16.26 -0.40 -8.28
CA GLU A 88 -16.12 -1.85 -8.15
C GLU A 88 -16.41 -2.36 -6.73
N ILE A 89 -16.06 -1.58 -5.71
CA ILE A 89 -16.46 -1.87 -4.31
C ILE A 89 -17.98 -1.80 -4.17
N GLU A 90 -18.63 -0.77 -4.72
CA GLU A 90 -20.10 -0.64 -4.71
C GLU A 90 -20.76 -1.86 -5.35
N ARG A 91 -20.32 -2.22 -6.56
CA ARG A 91 -20.87 -3.34 -7.35
C ARG A 91 -20.67 -4.70 -6.70
N LYS A 92 -19.53 -4.92 -6.04
CA LYS A 92 -19.13 -6.25 -5.55
C LYS A 92 -19.49 -6.48 -4.09
N TRP A 93 -19.28 -5.48 -3.23
CA TRP A 93 -19.37 -5.63 -1.78
C TRP A 93 -20.58 -4.90 -1.20
N LEU A 94 -20.80 -3.64 -1.56
CA LEU A 94 -21.85 -2.83 -0.93
C LEU A 94 -23.27 -3.23 -1.37
N VAL A 95 -23.40 -4.03 -2.43
CA VAL A 95 -24.68 -4.69 -2.78
C VAL A 95 -25.25 -5.57 -1.66
N TYR A 96 -24.43 -5.94 -0.65
CA TYR A 96 -24.84 -6.71 0.52
C TYR A 96 -24.97 -5.87 1.80
N GLU A 97 -24.84 -4.54 1.71
CA GLU A 97 -25.05 -3.63 2.82
C GLU A 97 -26.56 -3.51 3.10
N ALA A 98 -27.00 -4.04 4.25
CA ALA A 98 -28.40 -4.10 4.67
C ALA A 98 -28.81 -2.86 5.47
#